data_AF-A0A2J8S1R1-F1
#
_entry.id   AF-A0A2J8S1R1-F1
#
_cell.length_a   1.000
_cell.length_b   1.000
_cell.length_c   1.000
_cell.angle_alpha   90.00
_cell.angle_beta   90.00
_cell.angle_gamma   90.00
#
_symmetry.space_group_name_H-M   'P 1'
#
loop_
_entity.id
_entity.type
_entity.pdbx_description
1 polymer ?
#
loop_
_entity_poly.entity_id
_entity_poly.type
_entity_poly.pdbx_seq_one_letter_code
_entity_poly.pdbx_strand_id
1 'polypeptide(L)' 'MWNFRELSENSQQAANVLSRACGLQRGDRVAVVLPRVPEWWLVILGCIRAGLIFMPGTIQM' A
#
# COMPACT_ATOMS: atom_id res chain seq x y z
N MET A 1 9.99 12.14 9.21
CA MET A 1 10.92 11.28 8.45
C MET A 1 10.93 9.94 9.15
N TRP A 2 10.61 8.86 8.45
CA TRP A 2 10.60 7.52 9.05
C TRP A 2 11.97 6.87 8.95
N ASN A 3 12.36 6.14 9.99
CA ASN A 3 13.46 5.18 9.91
C ASN A 3 12.97 3.85 9.31
N PHE A 4 13.90 2.93 8.99
CA PHE A 4 13.56 1.64 8.37
C PHE A 4 12.64 0.77 9.25
N ARG A 5 12.73 0.89 10.57
CA ARG A 5 11.87 0.15 11.51
C ARG A 5 10.43 0.65 11.43
N GLU A 6 10.25 1.97 11.53
CA GLU A 6 8.93 2.61 11.42
C GLU A 6 8.30 2.32 10.05
N LEU A 7 9.09 2.33 8.97
CA LEU A 7 8.60 1.97 7.64
C LEU A 7 8.13 0.50 7.57
N SER A 8 8.86 -0.42 8.22
CA SER A 8 8.47 -1.84 8.28
C SER A 8 7.17 -2.03 9.05
N GLU A 9 7.03 -1.37 10.21
CA GLU A 9 5.84 -1.43 11.06
C GLU A 9 4.62 -0.82 10.35
N ASN A 10 4.76 0.37 9.77
CA ASN A 10 3.69 1.06 9.05
C ASN A 10 3.25 0.30 7.79
N SER A 11 4.19 -0.27 7.02
CA SER A 11 3.84 -1.08 5.84
C SER A 11 3.16 -2.40 6.21
N GLN A 12 3.50 -3.00 7.36
CA GLN A 12 2.78 -4.16 7.87
C GLN A 12 1.35 -3.81 8.29
N GLN A 13 1.15 -2.66 8.91
CA GLN A 13 -0.20 -2.17 9.25
C GLN A 13 -1.03 -1.90 8.00
N ALA A 14 -0.45 -1.28 6.96
CA ALA A 14 -1.11 -1.09 5.67
C ALA A 14 -1.54 -2.42 5.04
N ALA A 15 -0.68 -3.44 5.04
CA ALA A 15 -1.01 -4.77 4.55
C ALA A 15 -2.17 -5.43 5.33
N ASN A 16 -2.21 -5.25 6.65
CA ASN A 16 -3.30 -5.75 7.49
C ASN A 16 -4.62 -5.05 7.18
N VAL A 17 -4.61 -3.74 6.93
CA VAL A 17 -5.81 -3.00 6.52
C VAL A 17 -6.31 -3.52 5.17
N LEU A 18 -5.44 -3.63 4.18
CA LEU A 18 -5.79 -4.09 2.84
C LEU A 18 -6.38 -5.52 2.86
N SER A 19 -5.75 -6.45 3.59
CA SER A 19 -6.21 -7.84 3.63
C SER A 19 -7.42 -8.06 4.53
N ARG A 20 -7.44 -7.47 5.73
CA ARG A 20 -8.47 -7.76 6.74
C ARG A 20 -9.64 -6.79 6.67
N ALA A 21 -9.37 -5.49 6.65
CA ALA A 21 -10.43 -4.49 6.67
C ALA A 21 -11.08 -4.32 5.29
N CYS A 22 -10.29 -4.38 4.21
CA CYS A 22 -10.81 -4.33 2.84
C CYS A 22 -11.11 -5.73 2.26
N GLY A 23 -10.72 -6.81 2.94
CA GLY A 23 -11.00 -8.18 2.49
C GLY A 23 -10.25 -8.61 1.22
N LEU A 24 -9.19 -7.90 0.84
CA LEU A 24 -8.44 -8.17 -0.39
C LEU A 24 -7.63 -9.46 -0.25
N GLN A 25 -7.65 -10.25 -1.32
CA GLN A 25 -6.96 -11.53 -1.40
C GLN A 25 -5.73 -11.44 -2.30
N ARG A 26 -4.80 -12.36 -2.10
CA ARG A 26 -3.58 -12.45 -2.92
C ARG A 26 -3.96 -12.54 -4.41
N GLY A 27 -3.36 -11.68 -5.23
CA GLY A 27 -3.65 -11.58 -6.66
C GLY A 27 -4.70 -10.52 -7.03
N ASP A 28 -5.43 -9.96 -6.05
CA ASP A 28 -6.34 -8.85 -6.30
C ASP A 28 -5.58 -7.61 -6.75
N ARG A 29 -6.24 -6.81 -7.60
CA ARG A 29 -5.66 -5.62 -8.22
C ARG A 29 -6.10 -4.38 -7.47
N VAL A 30 -5.14 -3.57 -7.04
CA VAL A 30 -5.39 -2.32 -6.30
C VAL A 30 -4.89 -1.14 -7.11
N ALA A 31 -5.82 -0.30 -7.57
CA ALA A 31 -5.48 0.98 -8.18
C ALA A 31 -5.02 1.97 -7.09
N VAL A 32 -3.83 2.52 -7.24
CA VAL A 32 -3.25 3.49 -6.30
C VAL A 32 -3.12 4.83 -7.00
N VAL A 33 -4.04 5.74 -6.70
CA VAL A 33 -4.07 7.11 -7.26
C VAL A 33 -3.89 8.09 -6.11
N LEU A 34 -2.64 8.44 -5.84
CA LEU A 34 -2.27 9.34 -4.73
C LEU A 34 -1.25 10.37 -5.23
N PRO A 35 -1.26 11.61 -4.69
CA PRO A 35 -0.20 12.59 -4.92
C PRO A 35 1.15 12.06 -4.43
N ARG A 36 2.23 12.81 -4.69
CA ARG A 36 3.60 12.42 -4.29
C ARG A 36 3.83 12.63 -2.77
N VAL A 37 3.09 11.87 -1.96
CA VAL A 37 3.11 11.89 -0.50
C VAL A 37 3.72 10.58 0.06
N PRO A 38 4.30 10.58 1.26
CA PRO A 38 4.95 9.39 1.85
C PRO A 38 4.04 8.16 1.95
N GLU A 39 2.74 8.36 2.13
CA GLU A 39 1.70 7.32 2.20
C GLU A 39 1.62 6.52 0.91
N TRP A 40 1.97 7.12 -0.23
CA TRP A 40 2.06 6.39 -1.51
C TRP A 40 2.99 5.18 -1.38
N TRP A 41 4.14 5.34 -0.72
CA TRP A 41 5.07 4.23 -0.49
C TRP A 41 4.55 3.21 0.51
N LEU A 42 3.82 3.64 1.55
CA LEU A 42 3.21 2.73 2.52
C LEU A 42 2.18 1.81 1.88
N VAL A 43 1.35 2.36 0.98
CA VAL A 43 0.34 1.58 0.25
C VAL A 43 1.01 0.57 -0.68
N ILE A 44 2.04 0.98 -1.44
CA ILE A 44 2.77 0.07 -2.34
C ILE A 44 3.45 -1.06 -1.56
N LEU A 45 4.15 -0.75 -0.47
CA LEU A 45 4.78 -1.76 0.38
C LEU A 45 3.74 -2.66 1.05
N GLY A 46 2.60 -2.10 1.47
CA GLY A 46 1.46 -2.85 1.99
C GLY A 46 0.91 -3.84 0.97
N CYS A 47 0.73 -3.41 -0.28
CA CYS A 47 0.30 -4.27 -1.38
C CYS A 47 1.29 -5.42 -1.62
N ILE A 48 2.59 -5.13 -1.67
CA ILE A 48 3.64 -6.16 -1.85
C ILE A 48 3.57 -7.20 -0.73
N ARG A 49 3.47 -6.76 0.53
CA ARG A 49 3.37 -7.65 1.70
C ARG A 49 2.08 -8.49 1.69
N ALA A 50 0.97 -7.91 1.27
CA ALA A 50 -0.32 -8.61 1.16
C ALA A 50 -0.42 -9.50 -0.10
N GLY A 51 0.58 -9.45 -1.01
CA GLY A 51 0.57 -10.22 -2.26
C GLY A 51 -0.44 -9.68 -3.28
N LEU A 52 -0.70 -8.37 -3.24
CA LEU A 52 -1.63 -7.66 -4.12
C LEU A 52 -0.89 -7.08 -5.33
N ILE A 53 -1.58 -6.99 -6.46
CA ILE A 53 -1.08 -6.37 -7.69
C ILE A 53 -1.40 -4.87 -7.62
N PHE A 54 -0.41 -4.03 -7.34
CA PHE A 54 -0.61 -2.59 -7.33
C PHE A 54 -0.57 -2.02 -8.76
N MET A 55 -1.48 -1.10 -9.06
CA MET A 55 -1.56 -0.39 -10.34
C MET A 55 -1.50 1.13 -10.06
N PRO A 56 -0.33 1.77 -10.21
CA PRO A 56 -0.21 3.20 -9.95
C PRO A 56 -0.91 4.02 -11.04
N GLY A 57 -1.67 5.03 -10.64
CA GLY A 57 -2.30 6.00 -11.55
C GLY A 57 -1.90 7.43 -11.21
N THR A 58 -1.86 8.29 -12.22
CA THR A 58 -1.58 9.72 -12.07
C THR A 58 -2.79 10.46 -11.55
N ILE A 59 -2.59 11.41 -10.62
CA ILE A 59 -3.67 12.26 -10.09
C ILE A 59 -4.12 13.38 -11.04
N GLN A 60 -3.40 13.61 -12.15
CA GLN A 60 -3.80 14.58 -13.17
C GLN A 60 -4.90 13.98 -14.05
N MET A 61 -6.16 14.33 -13.75
CA MET A 61 -7.29 14.29 -14.69
C MET A 61 -7.68 15.72 -15.06
#